data_AF-A0A2E4Y9F6-F1
#
_entry.id   AF-A0A2E4Y9F6-F1
#
_cell.length_a   1.000
_cell.length_b   1.000
_cell.length_c   1.000
_cell.angle_alpha   90.00
_cell.angle_beta   90.00
_cell.angle_gamma   90.00
#
_symmetry.space_group_name_H-M   'P 1'
#
loop_
_entity.id
_entity.type
_entity.pdbx_description
1 polymer ?
#
loop_
_entity_poly.entity_id
_entity_poly.type
_entity_poly.pdbx_seq_one_letter_code
_entity_poly.pdbx_strand_id
1 'polypeptide(L)' 'MYMKIIYNNQLIDIDELSGLMTEDELIHLIEVFGFPGWASPGFYRCVELGFIEEGLDEWDYIHAYIERDPATLH' A
#
# COMPACT_ATOMS: atom_id res chain seq x y z
N MET A 1 2.07 9.46 1.84
CA MET A 1 1.06 9.98 0.89
C MET A 1 -0.25 9.28 1.22
N TYR A 2 -1.32 10.02 1.54
CA TYR A 2 -2.60 9.41 1.93
C TYR A 2 -3.46 9.13 0.70
N MET A 3 -3.84 7.86 0.48
CA MET A 3 -4.59 7.45 -0.71
C MET A 3 -6.09 7.60 -0.49
N LYS A 4 -6.73 8.49 -1.26
CA LYS A 4 -8.17 8.75 -1.18
C LYS A 4 -8.81 8.69 -2.55
N ILE A 5 -9.97 8.04 -2.65
CA ILE A 5 -10.76 8.00 -3.88
C ILE A 5 -12.16 8.55 -3.63
N ILE A 6 -12.79 9.05 -4.69
CA ILE A 6 -14.22 9.37 -4.68
C ILE A 6 -14.96 8.25 -5.39
N TYR A 7 -15.84 7.57 -4.68
CA TYR A 7 -16.69 6.53 -5.22
C TYR A 7 -18.13 6.79 -4.80
N ASN A 8 -19.06 6.81 -5.76
CA ASN A 8 -20.48 7.06 -5.50
C ASN A 8 -20.74 8.34 -4.67
N ASN A 9 -20.09 9.45 -5.01
CA ASN A 9 -20.11 10.73 -4.28
C ASN A 9 -19.65 10.66 -2.79
N GLN A 10 -18.94 9.60 -2.40
CA GLN A 10 -18.33 9.47 -1.08
C GLN A 10 -16.81 9.49 -1.19
N LEU A 11 -16.16 10.17 -0.26
CA LEU A 11 -14.71 10.11 -0.09
C LEU A 11 -14.37 8.85 0.71
N ILE A 12 -13.59 7.97 0.11
CA ILE A 12 -13.10 6.73 0.74
C ILE A 12 -11.61 6.89 1.00
N ASP A 13 -11.20 6.61 2.23
CA ASP A 13 -9.80 6.51 2.61
C ASP A 13 -9.34 5.07 2.40
N ILE A 14 -8.47 4.87 1.40
CA ILE A 14 -8.03 3.55 0.98
C ILE A 14 -6.99 2.99 1.95
N ASP A 15 -6.19 3.86 2.56
CA ASP A 15 -5.20 3.47 3.57
C ASP A 15 -5.88 2.92 4.83
N GLU A 16 -7.06 3.45 5.19
CA GLU A 16 -7.91 2.90 6.25
C GLU A 16 -8.58 1.58 5.82
N LEU A 17 -9.15 1.53 4.61
CA LEU A 17 -9.87 0.37 4.10
C LEU A 17 -8.94 -0.85 3.94
N SER A 18 -7.72 -0.64 3.45
CA SER A 18 -6.72 -1.69 3.23
C SER A 18 -6.30 -2.41 4.51
N GLY A 19 -6.44 -1.78 5.69
CA GLY A 19 -6.24 -2.43 6.98
C GLY A 19 -7.25 -3.55 7.29
N LEU A 20 -8.38 -3.58 6.58
CA LEU A 20 -9.46 -4.56 6.77
C LEU A 20 -9.55 -5.58 5.62
N MET A 21 -8.71 -5.45 4.59
CA MET A 21 -8.74 -6.32 3.41
C MET A 21 -8.15 -7.69 3.70
N THR A 22 -8.65 -8.68 2.95
CA THR A 22 -7.99 -9.98 2.81
C THR A 22 -6.65 -9.82 2.10
N GLU A 23 -5.79 -10.85 2.20
CA GLU A 23 -4.48 -10.85 1.54
C GLU A 23 -4.61 -10.66 0.03
N ASP A 24 -5.50 -11.42 -0.63
CA ASP A 24 -5.73 -11.33 -2.08
C ASP A 24 -6.23 -9.95 -2.52
N GLU A 25 -7.17 -9.35 -1.76
CA GLU A 25 -7.68 -8.00 -2.04
C GLU A 25 -6.57 -6.95 -1.90
N LEU A 26 -5.71 -7.10 -0.88
CA LEU A 26 -4.61 -6.18 -0.62
C LEU A 26 -3.53 -6.29 -1.69
N ILE A 27 -3.18 -7.50 -2.13
CA ILE A 27 -2.27 -7.72 -3.27
C ILE A 27 -2.79 -7.00 -4.51
N HIS A 28 -4.07 -7.20 -4.85
CA HIS A 28 -4.66 -6.55 -6.00
C HIS A 28 -4.65 -5.02 -5.88
N LEU A 29 -4.92 -4.49 -4.68
CA LEU A 29 -4.85 -3.05 -4.42
C LEU A 29 -3.44 -2.49 -4.62
N ILE A 30 -2.42 -3.19 -4.11
CA ILE A 30 -1.01 -2.82 -4.24
C ILE A 30 -0.56 -2.87 -5.71
N GLU A 31 -1.00 -3.86 -6.48
CA GLU A 31 -0.69 -3.94 -7.92
C GLU A 31 -1.22 -2.74 -8.71
N VAL A 32 -2.40 -2.24 -8.35
CA VAL A 32 -3.08 -1.15 -9.08
C VAL A 32 -2.61 0.23 -8.61
N PHE A 33 -2.47 0.42 -7.29
CA PHE A 33 -2.26 1.73 -6.70
C PHE A 33 -0.92 1.91 -5.97
N GLY A 34 -0.15 0.83 -5.81
CA GLY A 34 1.06 0.81 -5.00
C GLY A 34 0.78 0.57 -3.52
N PHE A 35 1.85 0.53 -2.72
CA PHE A 35 1.75 0.27 -1.29
C PHE A 35 1.04 1.41 -0.52
N PRO A 36 0.34 1.09 0.59
CA PRO A 36 -0.34 2.06 1.44
C PRO A 36 0.60 3.12 2.03
N GLY A 37 0.07 4.23 2.54
CA GLY A 37 0.86 5.25 3.23
C GLY A 37 1.58 4.70 4.48
N TRP A 38 2.79 5.21 4.79
CA TRP A 38 3.52 4.84 6.01
C TRP A 38 2.67 5.04 7.27
N ALA A 39 2.77 4.11 8.23
CA ALA A 39 2.01 4.09 9.48
C ALA A 39 0.47 4.16 9.34
N SER A 40 -0.06 3.88 8.15
CA SER A 40 -1.50 3.67 7.95
C SER A 40 -1.94 2.28 8.42
N PRO A 41 -3.25 2.04 8.62
CA PRO A 41 -3.78 0.70 8.84
C PRO A 41 -3.36 -0.30 7.75
N GLY A 42 -3.39 0.11 6.48
CA GLY A 42 -2.88 -0.68 5.35
C GLY A 42 -1.40 -1.03 5.46
N PHE A 43 -0.55 -0.09 5.90
CA PHE A 43 0.87 -0.35 6.14
C PHE A 43 1.06 -1.44 7.20
N TYR A 44 0.38 -1.35 8.34
CA TYR A 44 0.49 -2.36 9.39
C TYR A 44 -0.04 -3.72 8.93
N ARG A 45 -1.09 -3.73 8.10
CA ARG A 45 -1.59 -4.97 7.48
C ARG A 45 -0.58 -5.60 6.53
N CYS A 46 0.11 -4.78 5.73
CA CYS A 46 1.20 -5.24 4.86
C CYS A 46 2.39 -5.78 5.66
N VAL A 47 2.70 -5.19 6.83
CA VAL A 47 3.72 -5.72 7.75
C VAL A 47 3.29 -7.08 8.32
N GLU A 48 2.05 -7.20 8.80
CA GLU A 48 1.49 -8.45 9.34
C GLU A 48 1.55 -9.61 8.32
N LEU A 49 1.26 -9.30 7.04
CA LEU A 49 1.28 -10.27 5.95
C LEU A 49 2.69 -10.50 5.37
N GLY A 50 3.71 -9.80 5.85
CA GLY A 50 5.10 -9.96 5.40
C GLY A 50 5.43 -9.32 4.06
N PHE A 51 4.61 -8.38 3.57
CA PHE A 51 4.89 -7.61 2.35
C PHE A 51 5.84 -6.44 2.58
N ILE A 52 5.93 -5.94 3.82
CA ILE A 52 6.81 -4.85 4.25
C ILE A 52 7.61 -5.33 5.46
N GLU A 53 8.90 -4.99 5.50
CA GLU A 53 9.75 -5.29 6.66
C GLU A 53 9.33 -4.50 7.91
N GLU A 54 9.39 -5.15 9.08
CA GLU A 54 9.16 -4.49 10.36
C GLU A 54 10.25 -3.46 10.69
N GLY A 55 9.87 -2.38 11.37
CA GLY A 55 10.83 -1.42 11.92
C GLY A 55 11.40 -0.41 10.93
N LEU A 56 10.92 -0.38 9.68
CA LEU A 56 11.25 0.68 8.72
C LEU A 56 10.83 2.05 9.26
N ASP A 57 11.76 3.00 9.24
CA ASP A 57 11.41 4.39 9.45
C ASP A 57 10.69 4.98 8.22
N GLU A 58 10.10 6.17 8.37
CA GLU A 58 9.30 6.79 7.30
C GLU A 58 10.15 7.06 6.05
N TRP A 59 11.43 7.43 6.21
CA TRP A 59 12.31 7.74 5.10
C TRP A 59 12.72 6.47 4.36
N ASP A 60 13.11 5.43 5.09
CA ASP A 60 13.43 4.13 4.54
C ASP A 60 12.24 3.58 3.75
N TYR A 61 11.03 3.69 4.29
CA TYR A 61 9.82 3.22 3.62
C TYR A 61 9.50 4.02 2.35
N ILE A 62 9.54 5.35 2.41
CA ILE A 62 9.26 6.21 1.25
C ILE A 62 10.29 5.98 0.14
N HIS A 63 11.53 5.65 0.50
CA HIS A 63 12.62 5.41 -0.46
C HIS A 63 12.86 3.93 -0.78
N ALA A 64 12.11 3.00 -0.17
CA ALA A 64 12.07 1.59 -0.49
C ALA A 64 11.31 1.39 -1.81
N TYR A 65 11.87 1.89 -2.90
CA TYR A 65 11.39 1.58 -4.23
C TYR A 65 11.98 0.25 -4.67
N ILE A 66 11.12 -0.70 -5.06
CA ILE A 66 11.56 -1.81 -5.90
C ILE A 66 11.96 -1.18 -7.25
N GLU A 67 13.26 -1.19 -7.58
CA GLU A 67 13.71 -0.89 -8.95
C GLU A 67 13.03 -1.88 -9.90
N ARG A 68 11.94 -1.45 -10.55
CA ARG A 68 11.34 -2.23 -11.64
C ARG A 68 12.26 -2.12 -12.85
N ASP A 69 12.77 -3.26 -13.32
CA ASP A 69 13.50 -3.32 -14.58
C ASP A 69 12.58 -2.79 -15.70
N PRO A 70 12.94 -1.67 -16.37
CA PRO A 70 12.16 -1.11 -17.46
C PRO A 70 11.86 -2.11 -18.59
N ALA A 71 12.70 -3.13 -18.76
CA ALA A 71 12.51 -4.18 -19.76
C ALA A 71 11.34 -5.13 -19.44
N THR A 72 10.83 -5.13 -18.21
CA THR A 72 9.72 -5.99 -17.76
C THR A 72 8.35 -5.28 -17.77
N LEU A 73 8.32 -3.99 -18.12
CA LEU A 73 7.08 -3.24 -18.30
C LEU A 73 6.57 -3.49 -19.73
N HIS A 74 5.50 -4.28 -19.86
CA HIS A 74 4.79 -4.56 -21.11
C HIS A 74 3.75 -3.48 -21.43
#